data_AF-A0A388Q458-F1
#
_entry.id   AF-A0A388Q458-F1
#
_cell.length_a   1.000
_cell.length_b   1.000
_cell.length_c   1.000
_cell.angle_alpha   90.00
_cell.angle_beta   90.00
_cell.angle_gamma   90.00
#
_symmetry.space_group_name_H-M   'P 1'
#
loop_
_entity.id
_entity.type
_entity.pdbx_description
1 polymer ?
#
loop_
_entity_poly.entity_id
_entity_poly.type
_entity_poly.pdbx_seq_one_letter_code
_entity_poly.pdbx_strand_id
1 'polypeptide(L)' 'MEGLVSLAPAVVMRGTIIANSAAIDMNTNDTLVGRPFSTAGAINISGTMA' A
#
# COMPACT_ATOMS: atom_id res chain seq x y z
N MET A 1 5.02 6.31 16.88
CA MET A 1 4.55 7.05 15.68
C MET A 1 4.65 6.02 14.59
N GLU A 2 3.58 5.24 14.40
CA GLU A 2 3.61 4.15 13.44
C GLU A 2 3.21 4.72 12.08
N GLY A 3 4.16 4.68 11.15
CA GLY A 3 4.20 5.53 9.97
C GLY A 3 3.24 5.10 8.87
N LEU A 4 2.65 6.11 8.22
CA LEU A 4 1.96 5.95 6.95
C LEU A 4 2.89 5.27 5.93
N VAL A 5 2.41 4.22 5.26
CA VAL A 5 3.12 3.63 4.12
C VAL A 5 2.53 4.23 2.86
N SER A 6 3.24 5.19 2.27
CA SER A 6 2.85 5.80 1.00
C SER A 6 3.82 5.39 -0.10
N LEU A 7 3.25 4.92 -1.21
CA LEU A 7 4.00 4.54 -2.39
C LEU A 7 3.98 5.66 -3.43
N ALA A 8 5.15 6.04 -3.95
CA ALA A 8 5.21 6.99 -5.06
C ALA A 8 4.58 6.36 -6.32
N PRO A 9 4.00 7.15 -7.24
CA PRO A 9 3.32 6.63 -8.42
C PRO A 9 4.27 5.80 -9.32
N ALA A 10 3.72 4.75 -9.91
CA ALA A 10 4.39 3.80 -10.80
C ALA A 10 5.50 2.98 -10.14
N VAL A 11 5.43 2.73 -8.83
CA VAL A 11 6.40 1.88 -8.15
C VAL A 11 5.94 0.42 -8.15
N VAL A 12 6.92 -0.48 -8.33
CA VAL A 12 6.71 -1.92 -8.22
C VAL A 12 7.23 -2.39 -6.86
N MET A 13 6.32 -2.70 -5.94
CA MET A 13 6.65 -3.30 -4.65
C MET A 13 6.51 -4.81 -4.72
N ARG A 14 7.54 -5.54 -4.28
CA ARG A 14 7.57 -7.00 -4.26
C ARG A 14 7.78 -7.45 -2.82
N GLY A 15 6.77 -8.11 -2.24
CA GLY A 15 6.81 -8.56 -0.85
C GLY A 15 5.55 -8.23 -0.06
N THR A 16 5.56 -8.54 1.24
CA THR A 16 4.44 -8.27 2.16
C THR A 16 4.64 -6.90 2.80
N ILE A 17 3.73 -5.97 2.53
CA ILE A 17 3.69 -4.69 3.24
C ILE A 17 2.90 -4.91 4.53
N ILE A 18 3.48 -4.56 5.67
CA ILE A 18 2.83 -4.63 6.99
C ILE A 18 2.77 -3.21 7.56
N ALA A 19 1.58 -2.62 7.59
CA ALA A 19 1.34 -1.33 8.23
C ALA A 19 0.71 -1.55 9.61
N ASN A 20 1.48 -1.28 10.68
CA ASN A 20 0.99 -1.38 12.05
C ASN A 20 0.28 -0.09 12.42
N SER A 21 -1.03 -0.15 12.65
CA SER A 21 -1.86 1.00 13.03
C SER A 21 -1.77 2.21 12.07
N ALA A 22 -1.43 1.97 10.79
CA ALA A 22 -1.23 2.99 9.78
C ALA A 22 -1.91 2.62 8.46
N ALA A 23 -2.24 3.63 7.66
CA ALA A 23 -2.80 3.44 6.33
C ALA A 23 -1.72 3.02 5.31
N ILE A 24 -2.15 2.33 4.26
CA ILE A 24 -1.33 2.02 3.08
C ILE A 24 -1.93 2.76 1.90
N ASP A 25 -1.21 3.71 1.35
CA ASP A 25 -1.60 4.48 0.17
C ASP A 25 -0.81 4.00 -1.06
N MET A 26 -1.50 3.34 -1.98
CA MET A 26 -1.01 2.98 -3.31
C MET A 26 -1.61 3.94 -4.35
N ASN A 27 -0.73 4.63 -5.05
CA ASN A 27 -1.03 5.60 -6.10
C ASN A 27 -1.19 4.92 -7.47
N THR A 28 -1.61 5.69 -8.48
CA THR A 28 -1.89 5.19 -9.83
C THR A 28 -0.70 4.47 -10.45
N ASN A 29 -0.95 3.31 -11.07
CA ASN A 29 0.03 2.40 -11.71
C ASN A 29 0.98 1.69 -10.75
N ASP A 30 0.70 1.70 -9.45
CA ASP A 30 1.48 0.92 -8.50
C ASP A 30 1.19 -0.57 -8.66
N THR A 31 2.24 -1.37 -8.67
CA THR A 31 2.14 -2.83 -8.80
C THR A 31 2.68 -3.48 -7.53
N LEU A 32 1.78 -3.98 -6.69
CA LEU A 32 2.12 -4.75 -5.52
C LEU A 32 2.04 -6.25 -5.81
N VAL A 33 3.20 -6.88 -5.94
CA VAL A 33 3.31 -8.35 -6.00
C VAL A 33 3.50 -8.86 -4.58
N GLY A 34 2.38 -9.14 -3.90
CA GLY A 34 2.37 -9.63 -2.53
C GLY A 34 1.01 -9.45 -1.85
N ARG A 35 1.03 -9.23 -0.53
CA ARG A 35 -0.16 -8.98 0.30
C ARG A 35 0.06 -7.71 1.13
N PRO A 36 -0.78 -6.67 1.00
CA PRO A 36 -0.77 -5.55 1.92
C PRO A 36 -1.60 -5.92 3.16
N PHE A 37 -1.02 -5.79 4.35
CA PHE A 37 -1.68 -6.06 5.62
C PHE A 37 -1.62 -4.82 6.51
N SER A 38 -2.77 -4.18 6.75
CA SER A 38 -2.89 -3.11 7.73
C SER A 38 -3.65 -3.62 8.96
N THR A 39 -3.12 -3.37 10.15
CA THR A 39 -3.72 -3.86 11.41
C THR A 39 -4.89 -3.01 11.90
N ALA A 40 -4.89 -1.70 11.60
CA ALA A 40 -5.95 -0.77 11.99
C ALA A 40 -6.11 0.46 11.05
N GLY A 41 -5.49 0.45 9.87
CA GLY A 41 -5.57 1.54 8.88
C GLY A 41 -6.25 1.11 7.58
N ALA A 42 -6.74 2.10 6.83
CA ALA A 42 -7.31 1.86 5.51
C ALA A 42 -6.22 1.47 4.49
N ILE A 43 -6.59 0.63 3.52
CA ILE A 43 -5.75 0.33 2.35
C ILE A 43 -6.39 1.03 1.17
N ASN A 44 -5.78 2.14 0.73
CA ASN A 44 -6.24 2.91 -0.41
C ASN A 44 -5.47 2.48 -1.66
N ILE A 45 -6.20 2.09 -2.71
CA ILE A 45 -5.62 1.68 -3.98
C ILE A 45 -6.23 2.54 -5.08
N SER A 46 -5.43 3.44 -5.64
CA SER A 46 -5.83 4.28 -6.77
C SER A 46 -5.32 3.65 -8.06
N GLY A 47 -6.22 3.34 -9.00
CA GLY A 47 -5.83 2.79 -10.32
C GLY A 47 -5.92 1.26 -10.45
N THR A 48 -6.77 0.59 -9.67
CA THR A 48 -7.10 -0.82 -9.92
C THR A 48 -7.80 -0.97 -11.28
N MET A 49 -7.20 -1.72 -12.19
CA MET A 49 -7.93 -2.29 -13.32
C MET A 49 -8.75 -3.46 -12.75
N ALA A 50 -10.06 -3.26 -12.62
CA ALA A 50 -10.99 -4.28 -12.12
C ALA A 50 -11.17 -5.41 -13.12
#